data_AF-A0A371XKF2-F1
#
_entry.id   AF-A0A371XKF2-F1
#
_cell.length_a   1.000
_cell.length_b   1.000
_cell.length_c   1.000
_cell.angle_alpha   90.00
_cell.angle_beta   90.00
_cell.angle_gamma   90.00
#
_symmetry.space_group_name_H-M   'P 1'
#
loop_
_entity.id
_entity.type
_entity.pdbx_description
1 polymer ?
#
loop_
_entity_poly.entity_id
_entity_poly.type
_entity_poly.pdbx_seq_one_letter_code
_entity_poly.pdbx_strand_id
1 'polypeptide(L)'
;MLFDVTRSELADIFGEDRLATLPATAFPLSTGDTGGARLLQTVGVPTGTLWLREPDEDSGRLPLVQGVVDAEDASQEAGEWPVIGWLLNAHLALDPDSGKVHAFDADEETVRELHTDVSSLVQVTLRFQRLLEEFTFSGEDGDEEADFERLEREVERIRQETSSIDPLPFQDDETVWSTVGEEIAAGQRFKGNSPGARSLYE
;
A
#
# COMPACT_ATOMS: atom_id res chain seq x y z
N MET A 1 8.54 14.34 -1.16
CA MET A 1 7.09 14.10 -1.09
C MET A 1 6.48 14.50 -2.42
N LEU A 2 5.87 13.53 -3.10
CA LEU A 2 5.17 13.69 -4.36
C LEU A 2 3.71 14.07 -4.14
N PHE A 3 3.12 13.60 -3.04
CA PHE A 3 1.74 13.88 -2.65
C PHE A 3 1.70 14.56 -1.29
N ASP A 4 0.78 15.50 -1.13
CA ASP A 4 0.49 16.15 0.15
C ASP A 4 -0.65 15.39 0.83
N VAL A 5 -0.29 14.37 1.62
CA VAL A 5 -1.24 13.53 2.36
C VAL A 5 -1.20 13.92 3.82
N THR A 6 -2.38 14.17 4.40
CA THR A 6 -2.50 14.59 5.80
C THR A 6 -3.19 13.53 6.65
N ARG A 7 -2.83 13.47 7.94
CA ARG A 7 -3.51 12.58 8.90
C ARG A 7 -5.00 12.90 8.99
N SER A 8 -5.35 14.19 9.00
CA SER A 8 -6.75 14.63 9.10
C SER A 8 -7.58 14.12 7.93
N GLU A 9 -7.07 14.19 6.70
CA GLU A 9 -7.75 13.65 5.52
C GLU A 9 -8.00 12.15 5.65
N LEU A 10 -7.00 11.39 6.08
CA LEU A 10 -7.14 9.96 6.32
C LEU A 10 -8.16 9.66 7.44
N ALA A 11 -8.10 10.41 8.54
CA ALA A 11 -8.99 10.24 9.68
C ALA A 11 -10.44 10.63 9.36
N ASP A 12 -10.65 11.63 8.51
CA ASP A 12 -11.99 12.06 8.08
C ASP A 12 -12.69 10.99 7.23
N ILE A 13 -11.92 10.25 6.41
CA ILE A 13 -12.45 9.19 5.54
C ILE A 13 -12.59 7.87 6.31
N PHE A 14 -11.53 7.45 7.02
CA PHE A 14 -11.46 6.12 7.60
C PHE A 14 -11.75 6.07 9.10
N GLY A 15 -11.61 7.18 9.83
CA GLY A 15 -11.59 7.19 11.29
C GLY A 15 -10.19 6.93 11.85
N GLU A 16 -9.88 7.56 12.98
CA GLU A 16 -8.55 7.47 13.65
C GLU A 16 -8.19 6.04 14.06
N ASP A 17 -9.17 5.19 14.37
CA ASP A 17 -8.99 3.80 14.78
C ASP A 17 -8.53 2.88 13.63
N ARG A 18 -8.69 3.31 12.38
CA ARG A 18 -8.31 2.56 11.18
C ARG A 18 -7.02 3.09 10.53
N LEU A 19 -6.25 3.90 11.26
CA LEU A 19 -4.95 4.39 10.80
C LEU A 19 -3.82 3.68 11.55
N ALA A 20 -2.94 3.02 10.80
CA ALA A 20 -1.73 2.42 11.32
C ALA A 20 -0.55 3.39 11.17
N THR A 21 0.27 3.51 12.21
CA THR A 21 1.50 4.31 12.22
C THR A 21 2.66 3.48 12.74
N LEU A 22 3.88 3.84 12.33
CA LEU A 22 5.11 3.24 12.87
C LEU A 22 5.72 4.15 13.94
N PRO A 23 6.13 3.64 15.11
CA PRO A 23 6.77 4.49 16.11
C PRO A 23 8.14 4.98 15.60
N ALA A 24 8.56 6.17 16.02
CA ALA A 24 9.85 6.73 15.59
C ALA A 24 11.05 5.83 15.96
N THR A 25 10.94 5.10 17.08
CA THR A 25 11.95 4.13 17.54
C THR A 25 12.05 2.88 16.66
N ALA A 26 11.05 2.63 15.81
CA ALA A 26 11.01 1.48 14.93
C ALA A 26 12.08 1.54 13.84
N PHE A 27 12.46 2.74 13.42
CA PHE A 27 13.38 2.94 12.32
C PHE A 27 14.84 2.92 12.79
N PRO A 28 15.76 2.36 11.97
CA PRO A 28 17.18 2.62 12.09
C PRO A 28 17.47 4.13 12.04
N LEU A 29 18.57 4.56 12.68
CA LEU A 29 18.94 6.00 12.71
C LEU A 29 19.14 6.58 11.31
N SER A 30 19.64 5.79 10.36
CA SER A 30 19.78 6.18 8.95
C SER A 30 18.44 6.50 8.29
N THR A 31 17.37 5.82 8.68
CA THR A 31 16.03 5.96 8.07
C THR A 31 15.11 6.89 8.85
N GLY A 32 15.24 6.96 10.18
CA GLY A 32 14.27 7.62 11.06
C GLY A 32 14.04 9.11 10.78
N ASP A 33 15.05 9.79 10.22
CA ASP A 33 14.99 11.21 9.87
C ASP A 33 14.51 11.49 8.43
N THR A 34 14.26 10.45 7.63
CA THR A 34 13.80 10.62 6.25
C THR A 34 12.36 11.13 6.19
N GLY A 35 12.01 11.81 5.09
CA GLY A 35 10.66 12.30 4.86
C GLY A 35 9.62 11.16 4.87
N GLY A 36 9.96 10.01 4.28
CA GLY A 36 9.10 8.84 4.25
C GLY A 36 8.86 8.21 5.62
N ALA A 37 9.90 8.04 6.42
CA ALA A 37 9.75 7.55 7.79
C ALA A 37 8.89 8.50 8.64
N ARG A 38 9.13 9.82 8.54
CA ARG A 38 8.32 10.83 9.24
C ARG A 38 6.85 10.80 8.82
N LEU A 39 6.55 10.55 7.54
CA LEU A 39 5.19 10.38 7.07
C LEU A 39 4.51 9.18 7.73
N LEU A 40 5.16 8.01 7.75
CA LEU A 40 4.62 6.80 8.39
C LEU A 40 4.48 6.93 9.91
N GLN A 41 5.30 7.78 10.54
CA GLN A 41 5.23 8.08 11.97
C GLN A 41 4.08 9.03 12.33
N THR A 42 3.82 10.04 11.48
CA THR A 42 2.90 11.14 11.83
C THR A 42 1.53 11.00 11.16
N VAL A 43 1.52 10.64 9.88
CA VAL A 43 0.31 10.49 9.05
C VAL A 43 -0.16 9.04 9.06
N GLY A 44 0.76 8.09 8.88
CA GLY A 44 0.43 6.66 8.82
C GLY A 44 -0.22 6.26 7.48
N VAL A 45 -0.88 5.11 7.49
CA VAL A 45 -1.61 4.56 6.34
C VAL A 45 -2.95 3.98 6.79
N PRO A 46 -3.98 3.97 5.94
CA PRO A 46 -5.23 3.29 6.28
C PRO A 46 -5.01 1.77 6.29
N THR A 47 -5.57 1.11 7.31
CA THR A 47 -5.55 -0.36 7.41
C THR A 47 -6.44 -0.99 6.35
N GLY A 48 -6.07 -2.17 5.86
CA GLY A 48 -6.88 -2.96 4.93
C GLY A 48 -6.05 -3.47 3.77
N THR A 49 -5.80 -2.60 2.79
CA THR A 49 -5.02 -2.95 1.60
C THR A 49 -3.53 -3.12 1.92
N LEU A 50 -2.96 -2.16 2.66
CA LEU A 50 -1.57 -2.18 3.11
C LEU A 50 -1.50 -2.50 4.60
N TRP A 51 -0.54 -3.33 4.99
CA TRP A 51 -0.29 -3.71 6.37
C TRP A 51 1.10 -3.22 6.79
N LEU A 52 1.16 -2.38 7.83
CA LEU A 52 2.44 -1.96 8.40
C LEU A 52 3.00 -3.05 9.31
N ARG A 53 4.32 -3.20 9.29
CA ARG A 53 5.03 -4.20 10.08
C ARG A 53 5.09 -3.78 11.54
N GLU A 54 4.68 -4.66 12.43
CA GLU A 54 4.88 -4.45 13.86
C GLU A 54 6.38 -4.48 14.19
N PRO A 55 6.90 -3.52 14.96
CA PRO A 55 8.26 -3.58 15.45
C PRO A 55 8.46 -4.80 16.36
N ASP A 56 9.65 -5.38 16.33
CA ASP A 56 10.04 -6.48 17.20
C ASP A 56 9.89 -6.11 18.68
N GLU A 57 9.33 -7.01 19.48
CA GLU A 57 8.97 -6.72 20.89
C GLU A 57 10.20 -6.46 21.76
N ASP A 58 11.33 -7.11 21.47
CA ASP A 58 12.55 -7.02 22.25
C ASP A 58 13.36 -5.76 21.91
N SER A 59 13.53 -5.49 20.62
CA SER A 59 14.35 -4.38 20.13
C SER A 59 13.57 -3.09 19.89
N GLY A 60 12.24 -3.19 19.74
CA GLY A 60 11.36 -2.09 19.35
C GLY A 60 11.60 -1.59 17.92
N ARG A 61 12.26 -2.39 17.07
CA ARG A 61 12.71 -2.01 15.72
C ARG A 61 12.04 -2.83 14.63
N LEU A 62 11.94 -2.25 13.44
CA LEU A 62 11.55 -2.97 12.24
C LEU A 62 12.61 -4.00 11.86
N PRO A 63 12.21 -5.17 11.37
CA PRO A 63 13.15 -6.11 10.78
C PRO A 63 13.76 -5.49 9.52
N LEU A 64 15.02 -5.84 9.26
CA LEU A 64 15.75 -5.43 8.06
C LEU A 64 15.56 -6.47 6.95
N VAL A 65 15.71 -6.08 5.69
CA VAL A 65 15.56 -6.97 4.53
C VAL A 65 16.38 -8.25 4.70
N GLN A 66 17.65 -8.16 5.12
CA GLN A 66 18.52 -9.34 5.31
C GLN A 66 18.04 -10.34 6.36
N GLY A 67 17.11 -9.94 7.23
CA GLY A 67 16.51 -10.81 8.24
C GLY A 67 15.14 -11.37 7.83
N VAL A 68 14.60 -10.97 6.68
CA VAL A 68 13.26 -11.32 6.20
C VAL A 68 13.31 -12.01 4.84
N VAL A 69 14.19 -11.55 3.97
CA VAL A 69 14.43 -12.07 2.62
C VAL A 69 15.79 -12.77 2.61
N ASP A 70 15.90 -13.86 1.86
CA ASP A 70 17.17 -14.59 1.78
C ASP A 70 18.25 -13.71 1.13
N ALA A 71 19.44 -13.72 1.71
CA ALA A 71 20.47 -12.70 1.46
C ALA A 71 21.14 -12.83 0.07
N GLU A 72 20.88 -13.91 -0.67
CA GLU A 72 21.34 -14.05 -2.05
C GLU A 72 20.60 -13.09 -3.02
N ASP A 73 19.39 -12.66 -2.65
CA ASP A 73 18.51 -11.84 -3.50
C ASP A 73 18.60 -10.33 -3.23
N ALA A 74 19.14 -9.95 -2.07
CA ALA A 74 19.31 -8.56 -1.66
C ALA A 74 20.77 -8.13 -1.84
N SER A 75 21.00 -6.97 -2.46
CA SER A 75 22.34 -6.35 -2.43
C SER A 75 22.73 -6.07 -0.97
N GLN A 76 24.04 -6.06 -0.67
CA GLN A 76 24.53 -5.70 0.68
C GLN A 76 23.99 -4.35 1.17
N GLU A 77 23.70 -3.43 0.25
CA GLU A 77 23.12 -2.12 0.56
C GLU A 77 21.63 -2.23 0.90
N ALA A 78 20.88 -3.10 0.21
CA ALA A 78 19.47 -3.36 0.47
C ALA A 78 19.22 -4.12 1.78
N GLY A 79 20.17 -4.95 2.21
CA GLY A 79 20.06 -5.76 3.42
C GLY A 79 19.77 -4.96 4.69
N GLU A 80 20.22 -3.70 4.75
CA GLU A 80 20.04 -2.79 5.90
C GLU A 80 18.77 -1.94 5.82
N TRP A 81 17.94 -2.11 4.79
CA TRP A 81 16.69 -1.36 4.64
C TRP A 81 15.62 -1.91 5.60
N PRO A 82 14.89 -1.04 6.34
CA PRO A 82 13.80 -1.50 7.19
C PRO A 82 12.60 -1.93 6.35
N VAL A 83 12.06 -3.10 6.70
CA VAL A 83 10.80 -3.61 6.15
C VAL A 83 9.64 -2.93 6.88
N ILE A 84 8.96 -2.03 6.18
CA ILE A 84 7.91 -1.17 6.73
C ILE A 84 6.53 -1.84 6.74
N GLY A 85 6.34 -2.90 5.97
CA GLY A 85 5.03 -3.54 5.82
C GLY A 85 5.01 -4.61 4.74
N TRP A 86 3.80 -5.00 4.35
CA TRP A 86 3.57 -5.90 3.23
C TRP A 86 2.27 -5.54 2.49
N LEU A 87 2.26 -5.85 1.19
CA LEU A 87 1.13 -5.72 0.29
C LEU A 87 1.00 -7.04 -0.47
N LEU A 88 -0.16 -7.69 -0.40
CA LEU A 88 -0.31 -9.08 -0.87
C LEU A 88 0.79 -9.97 -0.26
N ASN A 89 1.58 -10.66 -1.09
CA ASN A 89 2.69 -11.52 -0.69
C ASN A 89 4.05 -10.79 -0.67
N ALA A 90 4.09 -9.50 -1.03
CA ALA A 90 5.33 -8.76 -1.15
C ALA A 90 5.65 -7.97 0.13
N HIS A 91 6.88 -8.11 0.63
CA HIS A 91 7.41 -7.28 1.70
C HIS A 91 7.82 -5.92 1.14
N LEU A 92 7.48 -4.86 1.86
CA LEU A 92 7.83 -3.48 1.47
C LEU A 92 9.00 -2.99 2.30
N ALA A 93 10.08 -2.58 1.65
CA ALA A 93 11.23 -1.97 2.31
C ALA A 93 11.41 -0.51 1.88
N LEU A 94 11.88 0.31 2.82
CA LEU A 94 12.19 1.72 2.58
C LEU A 94 13.70 1.90 2.39
N ASP A 95 14.10 2.37 1.21
CA ASP A 95 15.47 2.82 0.98
C ASP A 95 15.66 4.20 1.66
N PRO A 96 16.52 4.31 2.68
CA PRO A 96 16.74 5.56 3.40
C PRO A 96 17.44 6.64 2.57
N ASP A 97 18.22 6.26 1.55
CA ASP A 97 19.04 7.18 0.78
C ASP A 97 18.22 7.85 -0.33
N SER A 98 17.41 7.05 -1.04
CA SER A 98 16.57 7.55 -2.13
C SER A 98 15.15 7.93 -1.69
N GLY A 99 14.65 7.36 -0.59
CA GLY A 99 13.25 7.49 -0.17
C GLY A 99 12.29 6.60 -0.96
N LYS A 100 12.80 5.76 -1.88
CA LYS A 100 12.01 4.81 -2.65
C LYS A 100 11.49 3.67 -1.78
N VAL A 101 10.34 3.12 -2.19
CA VAL A 101 9.79 1.89 -1.62
C VAL A 101 10.03 0.76 -2.60
N HIS A 102 10.58 -0.34 -2.10
CA HIS A 102 10.83 -1.56 -2.87
C HIS A 102 9.91 -2.67 -2.40
N ALA A 103 9.45 -3.49 -3.34
CA ALA A 103 8.73 -4.72 -3.10
C ALA A 103 9.67 -5.91 -3.26
N PHE A 104 9.68 -6.79 -2.25
CA PHE A 104 10.37 -8.06 -2.25
C PHE A 104 9.32 -9.16 -2.27
N ASP A 105 9.16 -9.81 -3.41
CA ASP A 105 8.24 -10.92 -3.54
C ASP A 105 8.89 -12.19 -2.95
N ALA A 106 8.22 -12.80 -1.97
CA ALA A 106 8.73 -14.00 -1.30
C ALA A 106 8.69 -15.25 -2.19
N ASP A 107 7.86 -15.25 -3.25
CA ASP A 107 7.68 -16.37 -4.16
C ASP A 107 8.52 -16.20 -5.44
N GLU A 108 8.79 -14.96 -5.88
CA GLU A 108 9.51 -14.69 -7.14
C GLU A 108 11.01 -14.39 -6.98
N GLU A 109 11.55 -14.31 -5.75
CA GLU A 109 12.97 -13.96 -5.49
C GLU A 109 13.41 -12.65 -6.20
N THR A 110 12.45 -11.75 -6.49
CA THR A 110 12.71 -10.50 -7.20
C THR A 110 12.50 -9.26 -6.33
N VAL A 111 13.40 -8.30 -6.53
CA VAL A 111 13.31 -6.95 -5.94
C VAL A 111 12.81 -6.00 -7.02
N ARG A 112 11.68 -5.34 -6.78
CA ARG A 112 11.11 -4.35 -7.70
C ARG A 112 11.00 -2.99 -7.02
N GLU A 113 11.33 -1.92 -7.74
CA GLU A 113 11.01 -0.57 -7.28
C GLU A 113 9.49 -0.36 -7.39
N LEU A 114 8.82 -0.07 -6.27
CA LEU A 114 7.35 0.06 -6.23
C LEU A 114 6.90 1.52 -6.22
N HIS A 115 7.60 2.38 -5.47
CA HIS A 115 7.31 3.81 -5.42
C HIS A 115 8.58 4.63 -5.40
N THR A 116 8.53 5.80 -6.03
CA THR A 116 9.64 6.76 -5.96
C THR A 116 9.70 7.51 -4.62
N ASP A 117 8.58 7.55 -3.87
CA ASP A 117 8.45 8.23 -2.58
C ASP A 117 7.34 7.59 -1.74
N VAL A 118 7.50 7.50 -0.42
CA VAL A 118 6.50 6.93 0.50
C VAL A 118 5.15 7.65 0.41
N SER A 119 5.09 8.94 0.11
CA SER A 119 3.81 9.64 -0.11
C SER A 119 2.99 9.06 -1.26
N SER A 120 3.66 8.50 -2.28
CA SER A 120 2.99 7.78 -3.37
C SER A 120 2.38 6.47 -2.88
N LEU A 121 3.09 5.72 -2.03
CA LEU A 121 2.56 4.51 -1.38
C LEU A 121 1.29 4.83 -0.57
N VAL A 122 1.35 5.86 0.27
CA VAL A 122 0.20 6.26 1.09
C VAL A 122 -0.97 6.72 0.20
N GLN A 123 -0.68 7.49 -0.86
CA GLN A 123 -1.70 7.99 -1.77
C GLN A 123 -2.42 6.85 -2.51
N VAL A 124 -1.70 5.90 -3.08
CA VAL A 124 -2.31 4.76 -3.79
C VAL A 124 -3.15 3.92 -2.84
N THR A 125 -2.63 3.66 -1.63
CA THR A 125 -3.36 2.95 -0.57
C THR A 125 -4.65 3.69 -0.21
N LEU A 126 -4.59 5.01 -0.01
CA LEU A 126 -5.75 5.87 0.28
C LEU A 126 -6.79 5.74 -0.83
N ARG A 127 -6.39 5.86 -2.09
CA ARG A 127 -7.31 5.86 -3.23
C ARG A 127 -8.04 4.53 -3.39
N PHE A 128 -7.32 3.41 -3.28
CA PHE A 128 -7.95 2.10 -3.36
C PHE A 128 -8.82 1.80 -2.13
N GLN A 129 -8.35 2.11 -0.93
CA GLN A 129 -9.15 1.88 0.28
C GLN A 129 -10.42 2.72 0.27
N ARG A 130 -10.35 3.96 -0.21
CA ARG A 130 -11.53 4.82 -0.40
C ARG A 130 -12.50 4.24 -1.42
N LEU A 131 -12.01 3.73 -2.55
CA LEU A 131 -12.85 3.07 -3.55
C LEU A 131 -13.58 1.87 -2.94
N LEU A 132 -12.91 1.06 -2.12
CA LEU A 132 -13.52 -0.08 -1.44
C LEU A 132 -14.61 0.31 -0.42
N GLU A 133 -14.47 1.45 0.25
CA GLU A 133 -15.44 1.94 1.25
C GLU A 133 -16.64 2.64 0.60
N GLU A 134 -16.41 3.43 -0.45
CA GLU A 134 -17.43 4.29 -1.07
C GLU A 134 -18.18 3.60 -2.21
N PHE A 135 -17.59 2.60 -2.87
CA PHE A 135 -18.24 1.92 -3.98
C PHE A 135 -19.40 1.03 -3.50
N THR A 136 -20.57 1.24 -4.09
CA THR A 136 -21.80 0.49 -3.81
C THR A 136 -22.34 -0.09 -5.11
N PHE A 137 -22.52 -1.41 -5.14
CA PHE A 137 -23.19 -2.11 -6.25
C PHE A 137 -24.68 -1.79 -6.27
N SER A 138 -25.29 -1.87 -7.44
CA SER A 138 -26.69 -1.52 -7.69
C SER A 138 -27.70 -2.58 -7.19
N GLY A 139 -27.23 -3.73 -6.70
CA GLY A 139 -28.05 -4.79 -6.09
C GLY A 139 -28.67 -5.76 -7.11
N GLU A 140 -29.55 -6.66 -6.66
CA GLU A 140 -30.13 -7.73 -7.51
C GLU A 140 -30.94 -7.22 -8.71
N ASP A 141 -31.56 -6.05 -8.58
CA ASP A 141 -32.33 -5.40 -9.66
C ASP A 141 -31.45 -4.50 -10.56
N GLY A 142 -30.15 -4.43 -10.27
CA GLY A 142 -29.17 -3.59 -10.92
C GLY A 142 -28.49 -4.23 -12.13
N ASP A 143 -27.85 -3.40 -12.95
CA ASP A 143 -27.02 -3.87 -14.06
C ASP A 143 -25.60 -4.15 -13.54
N GLU A 144 -25.36 -5.41 -13.20
CA GLU A 144 -24.07 -5.89 -12.67
C GLU A 144 -22.91 -5.61 -13.64
N GLU A 145 -23.12 -5.75 -14.95
CA GLU A 145 -22.11 -5.45 -15.97
C GLU A 145 -21.74 -3.97 -15.94
N ALA A 146 -22.73 -3.08 -15.84
CA ALA A 146 -22.49 -1.64 -15.71
C ALA A 146 -21.74 -1.26 -14.42
N ASP A 147 -21.93 -1.99 -13.32
CA ASP A 147 -21.18 -1.77 -12.08
C ASP A 147 -19.72 -2.18 -12.21
N PHE A 148 -19.44 -3.34 -12.79
CA PHE A 148 -18.06 -3.76 -13.06
C PHE A 148 -17.35 -2.80 -14.01
N GLU A 149 -18.02 -2.33 -15.06
CA GLU A 149 -17.46 -1.30 -15.94
C GLU A 149 -17.19 0.02 -15.18
N ARG A 150 -18.06 0.41 -14.24
CA ARG A 150 -17.82 1.60 -13.42
C ARG A 150 -16.60 1.38 -12.52
N LEU A 151 -16.47 0.21 -11.91
CA LEU A 151 -15.36 -0.14 -11.04
C LEU A 151 -14.02 -0.15 -11.79
N GLU A 152 -13.99 -0.74 -12.99
CA GLU A 152 -12.82 -0.73 -13.89
C GLU A 152 -12.40 0.70 -14.25
N ARG A 153 -13.36 1.57 -14.59
CA ARG A 153 -13.06 3.00 -14.87
C ARG A 153 -12.47 3.73 -13.67
N GLU A 154 -12.94 3.42 -12.46
CA GLU A 154 -12.41 4.03 -11.23
C GLU A 154 -10.97 3.56 -10.94
N VAL A 155 -10.70 2.26 -11.12
CA VAL A 155 -9.33 1.69 -10.99
C VAL A 155 -8.39 2.31 -12.03
N GLU A 156 -8.81 2.37 -13.29
CA GLU A 156 -8.00 2.95 -14.37
C GLU A 156 -7.75 4.45 -14.15
N ARG A 157 -8.72 5.18 -13.57
CA ARG A 157 -8.50 6.58 -13.17
C ARG A 157 -7.42 6.70 -12.10
N ILE A 158 -7.44 5.84 -11.08
CA ILE A 158 -6.40 5.83 -10.03
C ILE A 158 -5.03 5.54 -10.63
N ARG A 159 -4.95 4.58 -11.56
CA ARG A 159 -3.72 4.25 -12.30
C ARG A 159 -3.20 5.46 -13.06
N GLN A 160 -4.03 6.09 -13.90
CA GLN A 160 -3.61 7.23 -14.72
C GLN A 160 -3.19 8.45 -13.89
N GLU A 161 -3.97 8.80 -12.87
CA GLU A 161 -3.67 9.92 -11.99
C GLU A 161 -2.35 9.69 -11.23
N THR A 162 -2.11 8.48 -10.73
CA THR A 162 -0.87 8.13 -10.02
C THR A 162 0.31 8.14 -10.98
N SER A 163 0.22 7.43 -12.11
CA SER A 163 1.32 7.30 -13.09
C SER A 163 1.74 8.62 -13.72
N SER A 164 0.88 9.65 -13.68
CA SER A 164 1.24 11.00 -14.12
C SER A 164 2.25 11.71 -13.19
N ILE A 165 2.40 11.24 -11.95
CA ILE A 165 3.26 11.82 -10.90
C ILE A 165 4.36 10.83 -10.51
N ASP A 166 3.99 9.59 -10.19
CA ASP A 166 4.91 8.49 -9.88
C ASP A 166 4.64 7.33 -10.85
N PRO A 167 5.53 7.05 -11.81
CA PRO A 167 5.29 6.04 -12.83
C PRO A 167 5.49 4.60 -12.33
N LEU A 168 6.17 4.39 -11.20
CA LEU A 168 6.54 3.05 -10.71
C LEU A 168 5.37 2.16 -10.29
N PRO A 169 4.32 2.64 -9.60
CA PRO A 169 3.30 1.76 -9.02
C PRO A 169 2.55 0.95 -10.06
N PHE A 170 2.43 1.46 -11.29
CA PHE A 170 1.71 0.81 -12.38
C PHE A 170 2.54 0.77 -13.67
N GLN A 171 3.86 0.67 -13.52
CA GLN A 171 4.80 0.67 -14.65
C GLN A 171 4.56 -0.50 -15.61
N ASP A 172 4.14 -1.63 -15.07
CA ASP A 172 3.74 -2.83 -15.80
C ASP A 172 2.55 -3.52 -15.12
N ASP A 173 1.95 -4.48 -15.83
CA ASP A 173 0.77 -5.20 -15.36
C ASP A 173 1.13 -6.30 -14.33
N GLU A 174 2.42 -6.52 -14.04
CA GLU A 174 2.90 -7.49 -13.05
C GLU A 174 3.23 -6.83 -11.69
N THR A 175 3.16 -5.50 -11.60
CA THR A 175 3.33 -4.81 -10.31
C THR A 175 2.25 -5.22 -9.32
N VAL A 176 2.61 -5.29 -8.04
CA VAL A 176 1.67 -5.67 -6.97
C VAL A 176 0.43 -4.76 -6.97
N TRP A 177 0.57 -3.48 -7.30
CA TRP A 177 -0.58 -2.57 -7.40
C TRP A 177 -1.44 -2.79 -8.64
N SER A 178 -0.87 -3.19 -9.78
CA SER A 178 -1.65 -3.63 -10.95
C SER A 178 -2.51 -4.83 -10.55
N THR A 179 -1.93 -5.84 -9.89
CA THR A 179 -2.68 -7.00 -9.37
C THR A 179 -3.79 -6.59 -8.40
N VAL A 180 -3.52 -5.70 -7.43
CA VAL A 180 -4.55 -5.18 -6.53
C VAL A 180 -5.67 -4.46 -7.30
N GLY A 181 -5.32 -3.65 -8.30
CA GLY A 181 -6.28 -2.95 -9.15
C GLY A 181 -7.18 -3.91 -9.92
N GLU A 182 -6.61 -4.95 -10.52
CA GLU A 182 -7.34 -6.00 -11.24
C GLU A 182 -8.28 -6.78 -10.34
N GLU A 183 -7.84 -7.15 -9.12
CA GLU A 183 -8.69 -7.82 -8.15
C GLU A 183 -9.86 -6.94 -7.69
N ILE A 184 -9.63 -5.63 -7.56
CA ILE A 184 -10.69 -4.65 -7.25
C ILE A 184 -11.64 -4.55 -8.44
N ALA A 185 -11.15 -4.36 -9.67
CA ALA A 185 -11.96 -4.27 -10.88
C ALA A 185 -12.82 -5.52 -11.11
N ALA A 186 -12.29 -6.70 -10.76
CA ALA A 186 -13.01 -7.97 -10.80
C ALA A 186 -13.94 -8.20 -9.57
N GLY A 187 -14.09 -7.21 -8.68
CA GLY A 187 -14.95 -7.27 -7.50
C GLY A 187 -14.48 -8.22 -6.39
N GLN A 188 -13.28 -8.79 -6.49
CA GLN A 188 -12.82 -9.85 -5.57
C GLN A 188 -12.62 -9.33 -4.15
N ARG A 189 -12.17 -8.08 -4.02
CA ARG A 189 -11.98 -7.39 -2.72
C ARG A 189 -13.28 -6.94 -2.05
N PHE A 190 -14.41 -7.07 -2.75
CA PHE A 190 -15.76 -6.87 -2.20
C PHE A 190 -16.39 -8.19 -1.74
N LYS A 191 -15.66 -9.31 -1.69
CA LYS A 191 -16.17 -10.58 -1.13
C LYS A 191 -15.84 -10.63 0.37
N GLY A 192 -16.83 -10.43 1.26
CA GLY A 192 -16.62 -10.47 2.73
C GLY A 192 -17.49 -9.51 3.54
N ASN A 193 -16.96 -8.93 4.63
CA ASN A 193 -17.67 -7.97 5.50
C ASN A 193 -17.62 -6.50 4.99
N SER A 194 -17.09 -6.25 3.80
CA SER A 194 -17.02 -4.91 3.20
C SER A 194 -18.42 -4.37 2.89
N PRO A 195 -18.68 -3.06 2.98
CA PRO A 195 -20.00 -2.48 2.70
C PRO A 195 -20.59 -2.89 1.33
N GLY A 196 -19.77 -2.94 0.27
CA GLY A 196 -20.20 -3.39 -1.06
C GLY A 196 -20.47 -4.90 -1.16
N ALA A 197 -19.94 -5.72 -0.25
CA ALA A 197 -20.16 -7.16 -0.20
C ALA A 197 -21.58 -7.53 0.23
N ARG A 198 -22.12 -6.74 1.17
CA ARG A 198 -23.48 -6.95 1.70
C ARG A 198 -24.53 -6.79 0.61
N SER A 199 -24.30 -5.89 -0.34
CA SER A 199 -25.22 -5.64 -1.46
C SER A 199 -25.23 -6.71 -2.56
N LEU A 200 -24.25 -7.62 -2.60
CA LEU A 200 -24.17 -8.68 -3.62
C LEU A 200 -24.87 -9.98 -3.19
N TYR A 201 -25.25 -10.11 -1.91
CA TYR A 201 -25.78 -11.34 -1.32
C TYR A 201 -27.03 -11.10 -0.43
N GLU A 202 -27.62 -9.91 -0.45
CA GLU A 202 -28.88 -9.57 0.22
C GLU A 202 -30.04 -9.39 -0.77
#